data_AF-A0A2N2BT28-F1
#
_entry.id   AF-A0A2N2BT28-F1
#
_cell.length_a   1.000
_cell.length_b   1.000
_cell.length_c   1.000
_cell.angle_alpha   90.00
_cell.angle_beta   90.00
_cell.angle_gamma   90.00
#
_symmetry.space_group_name_H-M   'P 1'
#
loop_
_entity.id
_entity.type
_entity.pdbx_description
1 polymer ?
#
loop_
_entity_poly.entity_id
_entity_poly.type
_entity_poly.pdbx_seq_one_letter_code
_entity_poly.pdbx_strand_id
1 'polypeptide(L)'
;MKEKVVAPCGIDCFNCEMYEDNVTDEFQKRLSESTKIPAEKITCKGCIDGNICLFLKMQGKSCKTLDCVKQKGVDYCFNCVDFPCKYLMPLADGAGKFPQNIKLYNLCQMKKIGLDNWVEQAAEIRHTYFTRKIAIGEGGSEA
;
A
#
# COMPACT_ATOMS: atom_id res chain seq x y z
N MET A 1 -13.07 -10.77 -14.29
CA MET A 1 -12.10 -10.58 -13.20
C MET A 1 -12.50 -9.33 -12.43
N LYS A 2 -12.51 -9.36 -11.09
CA LYS A 2 -12.64 -8.12 -10.29
C LYS A 2 -11.42 -7.23 -10.57
N GLU A 3 -11.64 -5.94 -10.70
CA GLU A 3 -10.59 -4.93 -10.84
C GLU A 3 -9.70 -4.94 -9.58
N LYS A 4 -8.37 -4.86 -9.77
CA LYS A 4 -7.40 -4.89 -8.67
C LYS A 4 -7.28 -3.51 -8.05
N VAL A 5 -7.64 -3.37 -6.78
CA VAL A 5 -7.64 -2.08 -6.08
C VAL A 5 -6.21 -1.63 -5.75
N VAL A 6 -5.82 -0.47 -6.25
CA VAL A 6 -4.51 0.16 -6.04
C VAL A 6 -4.69 1.55 -5.46
N ALA A 7 -3.99 1.87 -4.38
CA ALA A 7 -4.07 3.20 -3.79
C ALA A 7 -3.37 4.25 -4.69
N PRO A 8 -3.85 5.50 -4.74
CA PRO A 8 -3.19 6.59 -5.45
C PRO A 8 -1.71 6.80 -5.10
N CYS A 9 -1.29 6.39 -3.89
CA CYS A 9 0.10 6.48 -3.43
C CYS A 9 0.99 5.30 -3.84
N GLY A 10 0.49 4.32 -4.59
CA GLY A 10 1.24 3.16 -5.09
C GLY A 10 1.21 1.92 -4.20
N ILE A 11 0.39 1.91 -3.15
CA ILE A 11 0.19 0.71 -2.34
C ILE A 11 -0.74 -0.25 -3.08
N ASP A 12 -0.30 -1.51 -3.18
CA ASP A 12 -1.02 -2.65 -3.72
C ASP A 12 -2.12 -3.12 -2.75
N CYS A 13 -3.19 -2.34 -2.60
CA CYS A 13 -4.26 -2.65 -1.64
C CYS A 13 -4.83 -4.07 -1.84
N PHE A 14 -4.94 -4.55 -3.07
CA PHE A 14 -5.38 -5.91 -3.39
C PHE A 14 -4.48 -7.04 -2.82
N ASN A 15 -3.25 -6.75 -2.36
CA ASN A 15 -2.36 -7.70 -1.68
C ASN A 15 -2.27 -7.46 -0.15
N CYS A 16 -3.03 -6.52 0.39
CA CYS A 16 -3.03 -6.22 1.82
C CYS A 16 -3.83 -7.28 2.58
N GLU A 17 -3.31 -7.79 3.70
CA GLU A 17 -4.03 -8.75 4.57
C GLU A 17 -5.34 -8.20 5.16
N MET A 18 -5.50 -6.86 5.24
CA MET A 18 -6.76 -6.23 5.68
C MET A 18 -7.77 -6.02 4.55
N TYR A 19 -7.38 -6.29 3.30
CA TYR A 19 -8.29 -6.13 2.17
C TYR A 19 -9.39 -7.18 2.21
N GLU A 20 -10.63 -6.79 1.88
CA GLU A 20 -11.82 -7.63 2.08
C GLU A 20 -11.73 -9.00 1.40
N ASP A 21 -11.06 -9.10 0.24
CA ASP A 21 -10.89 -10.38 -0.46
C ASP A 21 -9.75 -11.26 0.13
N ASN A 22 -8.90 -10.70 1.01
CA ASN A 22 -7.73 -11.39 1.58
C ASN A 22 -7.85 -11.69 3.09
N VAL A 23 -8.72 -10.95 3.78
CA VAL A 23 -8.76 -10.98 5.25
C VAL A 23 -9.33 -12.29 5.77
N THR A 24 -8.67 -12.85 6.79
CA THR A 24 -9.08 -14.11 7.43
C THR A 24 -9.51 -13.88 8.88
N ASP A 25 -10.38 -14.76 9.40
CA ASP A 25 -10.80 -14.73 10.81
C ASP A 25 -9.60 -14.78 11.78
N GLU A 26 -8.57 -15.55 11.43
CA GLU A 26 -7.33 -15.64 12.20
C GLU A 26 -6.60 -14.29 12.24
N PHE A 27 -6.46 -13.64 11.08
CA PHE A 27 -5.84 -12.32 11.00
C PHE A 27 -6.62 -11.28 11.83
N GLN A 28 -7.95 -11.29 11.72
CA GLN A 28 -8.82 -10.38 12.46
C GLN A 28 -8.68 -10.59 13.97
N LYS A 29 -8.68 -11.84 14.46
CA LYS A 29 -8.47 -12.15 15.88
C LYS A 29 -7.11 -11.64 16.38
N ARG A 30 -6.04 -11.99 15.66
CA ARG A 30 -4.66 -11.57 15.99
C ARG A 30 -4.51 -10.05 16.05
N LEU A 31 -5.09 -9.34 15.08
CA LEU A 31 -5.00 -7.88 15.05
C LEU A 31 -5.92 -7.23 16.10
N SER A 32 -7.10 -7.79 16.36
CA SER A 32 -8.02 -7.35 17.41
C SER A 32 -7.36 -7.40 18.80
N GLU A 33 -6.69 -8.50 19.13
CA GLU A 33 -5.98 -8.67 20.41
C GLU A 33 -4.89 -7.60 20.62
N SER A 34 -4.13 -7.28 19.58
CA SER A 34 -3.03 -6.30 19.66
C SER A 34 -3.48 -4.84 19.59
N THR A 35 -4.65 -4.55 19.00
CA THR A 35 -5.11 -3.18 18.75
C THR A 35 -6.34 -2.77 19.57
N LYS A 36 -7.00 -3.71 20.24
CA LYS A 36 -8.29 -3.55 20.94
C LYS A 36 -9.44 -3.12 20.03
N ILE A 37 -9.31 -3.41 18.74
CA ILE A 37 -10.31 -3.08 17.72
C ILE A 37 -11.14 -4.33 17.46
N PRO A 38 -12.49 -4.24 17.45
CA PRO A 38 -13.33 -5.41 17.20
C PRO A 38 -12.97 -6.12 15.89
N ALA A 39 -12.88 -7.44 15.92
CA ALA A 39 -12.42 -8.28 14.81
C ALA A 39 -13.25 -8.04 13.53
N GLU A 40 -14.56 -7.89 13.68
CA GLU A 40 -15.50 -7.63 12.58
C GLU A 40 -15.28 -6.27 11.89
N LYS A 41 -14.56 -5.35 12.52
CA LYS A 41 -14.19 -4.05 11.93
C LYS A 41 -12.87 -4.11 11.16
N ILE A 42 -12.13 -5.21 11.25
CA ILE A 42 -10.82 -5.40 10.61
C ILE A 42 -11.06 -5.93 9.20
N THR A 43 -11.58 -5.06 8.33
CA THR A 43 -11.76 -5.32 6.90
C THR A 43 -11.79 -3.98 6.15
N CYS A 44 -11.26 -3.93 4.93
CA CYS A 44 -11.02 -2.70 4.17
C CYS A 44 -11.28 -2.90 2.67
N LYS A 45 -11.83 -1.88 2.01
CA LYS A 45 -12.08 -1.85 0.56
C LYS A 45 -10.92 -1.26 -0.26
N GLY A 46 -9.76 -1.08 0.37
CA GLY A 46 -8.64 -0.33 -0.20
C GLY A 46 -8.82 1.18 -0.13
N CYS A 47 -7.79 1.94 -0.50
CA CYS A 47 -7.77 3.40 -0.40
C CYS A 47 -8.28 4.09 -1.68
N ILE A 48 -9.47 3.68 -2.14
CA ILE A 48 -10.18 4.21 -3.32
C ILE A 48 -11.59 4.68 -2.91
N ASP A 49 -12.31 5.39 -3.79
CA ASP A 49 -13.71 5.81 -3.57
C ASP A 49 -13.94 6.52 -2.24
N GLY A 50 -13.01 7.39 -1.86
CA GLY A 50 -13.06 8.15 -0.60
C GLY A 50 -12.62 7.38 0.65
N ASN A 51 -12.31 6.09 0.55
CA ASN A 51 -11.75 5.30 1.64
C ASN A 51 -10.30 5.70 1.96
N ILE A 52 -9.89 5.41 3.19
CA ILE A 52 -8.52 5.61 3.67
C ILE A 52 -8.00 4.33 4.32
N CYS A 53 -6.70 4.27 4.59
CA CYS A 53 -6.09 3.15 5.32
C CYS A 53 -6.85 2.89 6.63
N LEU A 54 -7.25 1.63 6.83
CA LEU A 54 -8.07 1.21 7.96
C LEU A 54 -7.43 1.58 9.32
N PHE A 55 -6.10 1.42 9.45
CA PHE A 55 -5.37 1.84 10.65
C PHE A 55 -5.49 3.34 10.94
N LEU A 56 -5.49 4.19 9.90
CA LEU A 56 -5.67 5.62 10.09
C LEU A 56 -7.12 5.92 10.49
N LYS A 57 -8.10 5.31 9.81
CA LYS A 57 -9.52 5.43 10.13
C LYS A 57 -9.81 5.07 11.59
N MET A 58 -9.27 3.96 12.06
CA MET A 58 -9.46 3.47 13.44
C MET A 58 -8.80 4.36 14.49
N GLN A 59 -7.75 5.09 14.12
CA GLN A 59 -7.10 6.08 14.99
C GLN A 59 -7.74 7.47 14.92
N GLY A 60 -8.81 7.65 14.13
CA GLY A 60 -9.40 8.97 13.89
C GLY A 60 -8.47 9.93 13.14
N LYS A 61 -7.51 9.40 12.36
CA LYS A 61 -6.49 10.18 11.63
C LYS A 61 -6.86 10.31 10.16
N SER A 62 -6.47 11.43 9.55
CA SER A 62 -6.52 11.60 8.10
C SER A 62 -5.23 11.10 7.42
N CYS A 63 -5.28 10.98 6.08
CA CYS A 63 -4.13 10.62 5.26
C CYS A 63 -3.73 11.81 4.40
N LYS A 64 -2.66 12.52 4.80
CA LYS A 64 -2.17 13.72 4.09
C LYS A 64 -1.86 13.46 2.61
N THR A 65 -1.41 12.25 2.27
CA THR A 65 -1.15 11.87 0.87
C THR A 65 -2.45 11.77 0.07
N LEU A 66 -3.52 11.19 0.61
CA LEU A 66 -4.82 11.15 -0.06
C LEU A 66 -5.48 12.53 -0.13
N ASP A 67 -5.33 13.34 0.91
CA ASP A 67 -5.82 14.72 0.90
C ASP A 67 -5.16 15.53 -0.24
N CYS A 68 -3.84 15.36 -0.43
CA CYS A 68 -3.09 15.98 -1.53
C CYS A 68 -3.55 15.48 -2.91
N VAL A 69 -3.78 14.18 -3.07
CA VAL A 69 -4.31 13.57 -4.31
C VAL A 69 -5.66 14.18 -4.67
N LYS A 70 -6.58 14.29 -3.69
CA LYS A 70 -7.89 14.93 -3.88
C LYS A 70 -7.78 16.41 -4.24
N GLN A 71 -6.92 17.14 -3.54
CA GLN A 71 -6.70 18.57 -3.79
C GLN A 71 -6.16 18.83 -5.21
N LYS A 72 -5.29 17.95 -5.71
CA LYS A 72 -4.65 18.09 -7.02
C LYS A 72 -5.41 17.44 -8.17
N GLY A 73 -6.43 16.63 -7.88
CA GLY A 73 -7.23 15.94 -8.89
C GLY A 73 -6.43 14.97 -9.75
N VAL A 74 -5.46 14.26 -9.15
CA VAL A 74 -4.67 13.21 -9.83
C VAL A 74 -5.16 11.82 -9.41
N ASP A 75 -5.23 10.87 -10.34
CA ASP A 75 -5.64 9.49 -10.01
C ASP A 75 -4.55 8.73 -9.26
N TYR A 76 -3.31 8.90 -9.71
CA TYR A 76 -2.12 8.32 -9.10
C TYR A 76 -1.06 9.38 -8.91
N CYS A 77 -0.25 9.23 -7.85
CA CYS A 77 0.79 10.19 -7.54
C CYS A 77 1.82 10.33 -8.67
N PHE A 78 2.03 9.30 -9.52
CA PHE A 78 2.97 9.38 -10.64
C PHE A 78 2.52 10.33 -11.78
N ASN A 79 1.25 10.72 -11.79
CA ASN A 79 0.67 11.71 -12.70
C ASN A 79 0.83 13.15 -12.18
N CYS A 80 1.27 13.33 -10.93
CA CYS A 80 1.50 14.65 -10.36
C CYS A 80 2.77 15.29 -10.92
N VAL A 81 2.74 16.59 -11.20
CA VAL A 81 3.90 17.37 -11.67
C VAL A 81 5.05 17.40 -10.64
N ASP A 82 4.71 17.29 -9.36
CA ASP A 82 5.69 17.27 -8.27
C ASP A 82 6.19 15.86 -7.95
N PHE A 83 5.86 14.85 -8.78
CA PHE A 83 6.28 13.48 -8.52
C PHE A 83 7.77 13.27 -8.83
N PRO A 84 8.56 12.70 -7.90
CA PRO A 84 8.20 12.29 -6.53
C PRO A 84 8.26 13.45 -5.51
N CYS A 85 7.37 13.42 -4.51
CA CYS A 85 7.28 14.48 -3.49
C CYS A 85 7.42 13.96 -2.05
N LYS A 86 7.53 14.89 -1.08
CA LYS A 86 7.70 14.62 0.35
C LYS A 86 6.63 13.73 0.99
N TYR A 87 5.40 13.71 0.45
CA TYR A 87 4.32 12.84 0.94
C TYR A 87 4.56 11.36 0.61
N LEU A 88 5.49 11.07 -0.30
CA LEU A 88 5.88 9.72 -0.71
C LEU A 88 7.15 9.24 -0.02
N MET A 89 7.72 10.01 0.92
CA MET A 89 8.87 9.55 1.69
C MET A 89 8.56 8.18 2.33
N PRO A 90 9.52 7.24 2.29
CA PRO A 90 9.41 5.95 2.96
C PRO A 90 9.29 6.10 4.49
N LEU A 91 8.70 5.09 5.11
CA LEU A 91 8.57 4.96 6.56
C LEU A 91 9.72 4.10 7.10
N ALA A 92 10.68 4.71 7.80
CA ALA A 92 11.76 3.97 8.45
C ALA A 92 11.22 3.12 9.62
N ASP A 93 10.47 3.75 10.52
CA ASP A 93 9.87 3.09 11.69
C ASP A 93 8.66 2.23 11.28
N GLY A 94 8.93 0.96 10.98
CA GLY A 94 7.93 0.02 10.48
C GLY A 94 8.13 -0.38 9.01
N ALA A 95 9.31 -0.12 8.45
CA ALA A 95 9.71 -0.56 7.11
C ALA A 95 9.41 -2.05 6.85
N GLY A 96 9.72 -2.93 7.79
CA GLY A 96 9.46 -4.38 7.68
C GLY A 96 8.01 -4.81 7.92
N LYS A 97 7.10 -3.89 8.24
CA LYS A 97 5.69 -4.19 8.57
C LYS A 97 4.70 -3.56 7.60
N PHE A 98 4.97 -2.34 7.15
CA PHE A 98 4.03 -1.56 6.35
C PHE A 98 4.52 -1.41 4.90
N PRO A 99 3.62 -1.47 3.90
CA PRO A 99 4.00 -1.34 2.49
C PRO A 99 4.40 0.08 2.06
N GLN A 100 4.68 0.97 3.01
CA GLN A 100 5.03 2.36 2.74
C GLN A 100 6.33 2.50 1.95
N ASN A 101 7.26 1.55 2.08
CA ASN A 101 8.57 1.63 1.44
C ASN A 101 8.58 1.11 0.01
N ILE A 102 7.66 0.21 -0.35
CA ILE A 102 7.50 -0.27 -1.73
C ILE A 102 6.67 0.69 -2.60
N LYS A 103 5.86 1.57 -1.98
CA LYS A 103 4.91 2.43 -2.70
C LYS A 103 5.56 3.30 -3.79
N LEU A 104 6.76 3.85 -3.52
CA LEU A 104 7.45 4.71 -4.48
C LEU A 104 8.02 3.90 -5.65
N TYR A 105 8.60 2.73 -5.36
CA TYR A 105 9.05 1.80 -6.39
C TYR A 105 7.89 1.35 -7.28
N ASN A 106 6.74 1.03 -6.68
CA ASN A 106 5.52 0.69 -7.39
C ASN A 106 5.05 1.83 -8.31
N LEU A 107 4.99 3.07 -7.81
CA LEU A 107 4.62 4.23 -8.65
C LEU A 107 5.56 4.41 -9.84
N CYS A 108 6.87 4.20 -9.66
CA CYS A 108 7.84 4.26 -10.75
C CYS A 108 7.61 3.14 -11.78
N GLN A 109 7.30 1.92 -11.33
CA GLN A 109 6.98 0.81 -12.23
C GLN A 109 5.67 1.06 -12.98
N MET A 110 4.59 1.43 -12.29
CA MET A 110 3.31 1.78 -12.92
C MET A 110 3.48 2.86 -14.01
N LYS A 111 4.29 3.89 -13.75
CA LYS A 111 4.60 4.93 -14.75
C LYS A 111 5.39 4.40 -15.95
N LYS A 112 6.29 3.44 -15.71
CA LYS A 112 7.19 2.88 -16.73
C LYS A 112 6.49 1.87 -17.64
N ILE A 113 5.74 0.94 -17.05
CA ILE A 113 5.19 -0.23 -17.75
C ILE A 113 3.66 -0.23 -17.84
N GLY A 114 2.98 0.73 -17.22
CA GLY A 114 1.52 0.77 -17.13
C GLY A 114 0.99 0.02 -15.90
N LEU A 115 -0.23 0.36 -15.49
CA LEU A 115 -0.87 -0.21 -14.31
C LEU A 115 -1.11 -1.72 -14.45
N ASP A 116 -1.67 -2.16 -15.57
CA ASP A 116 -2.02 -3.56 -15.82
C ASP A 116 -0.79 -4.48 -15.76
N ASN A 117 0.30 -4.08 -16.41
CA ASN A 117 1.55 -4.85 -16.38
C ASN A 117 2.21 -4.84 -14.99
N TRP A 118 2.04 -3.77 -14.21
CA TRP A 118 2.57 -3.71 -12.85
C TRP A 118 1.78 -4.59 -11.88
N VAL A 119 0.45 -4.70 -12.06
CA VAL A 119 -0.40 -5.56 -11.22
C VAL A 119 0.08 -7.01 -11.21
N GLU A 120 0.53 -7.52 -12.35
CA GLU A 120 1.10 -8.88 -12.49
C GLU A 120 2.41 -9.06 -11.70
N GLN A 121 3.14 -7.97 -11.40
CA GLN A 121 4.43 -8.00 -10.69
C GLN A 121 4.32 -7.63 -9.21
N ALA A 122 3.22 -6.99 -8.80
CA ALA A 122 3.08 -6.40 -7.47
C ALA A 122 3.26 -7.41 -6.33
N ALA A 123 2.74 -8.64 -6.51
CA ALA A 123 2.87 -9.71 -5.53
C ALA A 123 4.34 -10.13 -5.33
N GLU A 124 5.11 -10.26 -6.41
CA GLU A 124 6.54 -10.61 -6.31
C GLU A 124 7.37 -9.47 -5.74
N ILE A 125 7.09 -8.22 -6.12
CA ILE A 125 7.73 -7.04 -5.54
C ILE A 125 7.54 -7.03 -4.01
N ARG A 126 6.29 -7.26 -3.57
CA ARG A 126 5.94 -7.34 -2.15
C ARG A 126 6.67 -8.50 -1.48
N HIS A 127 6.65 -9.68 -2.08
CA HIS A 127 7.33 -10.87 -1.56
C HIS A 127 8.83 -10.58 -1.39
N THR A 128 9.51 -10.20 -2.47
CA THR A 128 10.93 -9.85 -2.46
C THR A 128 11.27 -8.83 -1.35
N TYR A 129 10.46 -7.79 -1.17
CA TYR A 129 10.72 -6.78 -0.13
C TYR A 129 10.58 -7.31 1.31
N PHE A 130 9.57 -8.13 1.60
CA PHE A 130 9.26 -8.55 2.97
C PHE A 130 9.89 -9.90 3.38
N THR A 131 10.27 -10.75 2.43
CA THR A 131 10.76 -12.11 2.73
C THR A 131 12.24 -12.30 2.43
N ARG A 132 12.80 -11.60 1.44
CA ARG A 132 14.21 -11.77 1.05
C ARG A 132 15.12 -10.84 1.84
N LYS A 133 16.34 -11.29 2.09
CA LYS A 133 17.42 -10.45 2.64
C LYS A 133 18.07 -9.69 1.49
N ILE A 134 17.85 -8.39 1.42
CA ILE A 134 18.45 -7.50 0.42
C ILE A 134 19.68 -6.83 1.03
N ALA A 135 20.87 -7.08 0.49
CA ALA A 135 22.08 -6.37 0.94
C ALA A 135 22.20 -4.98 0.30
N ILE A 136 23.05 -4.13 0.89
CA ILE A 136 23.32 -2.78 0.38
C ILE A 136 23.91 -2.91 -1.05
N GLY A 137 23.24 -2.29 -2.02
CA GLY A 137 23.67 -2.24 -3.41
C GLY A 137 23.12 -3.37 -4.31
N GLU A 138 22.55 -4.44 -3.74
CA GLU A 138 21.99 -5.55 -4.52
C GLU A 138 20.57 -5.26 -5.00
N GLY A 139 19.79 -4.54 -4.20
CA GLY A 139 18.36 -4.40 -4.46
C GLY A 139 17.65 -5.76 -4.47
N GLY A 140 16.50 -5.85 -5.12
CA GLY A 140 15.73 -7.09 -5.17
C GLY A 140 16.28 -8.15 -6.15
N SER A 141 17.54 -8.06 -6.58
CA SER A 141 18.10 -9.00 -7.54
C SER A 141 18.13 -10.42 -6.98
N GLU A 142 17.82 -11.40 -7.83
CA GLU A 142 18.16 -12.80 -7.58
C GLU A 142 19.67 -12.93 -7.71
N ALA A 143 20.32 -13.38 -6.64
CA ALA A 143 21.74 -13.73 -6.68
C ALA A 143 21.97 -14.99 -7.54
#